data_AF-A0A849M827-F1
#
_entry.id   AF-A0A849M827-F1
#
_cell.length_a   1.000
_cell.length_b   1.000
_cell.length_c   1.000
_cell.angle_alpha   90.00
_cell.angle_beta   90.00
_cell.angle_gamma   90.00
#
_symmetry.space_group_name_H-M   'P 1'
#
loop_
_entity.id
_entity.type
_entity.pdbx_description
1 polymer ?
#
loop_
_entity_poly.entity_id
_entity_poly.type
_entity_poly.pdbx_seq_one_letter_code
_entity_poly.pdbx_strand_id
1 'polypeptide(L)'
;MKIGRILKSERKITLTEELLVEYYSGALKNSDALIEESNLLFKNKSYARCYFLACSSIEESGKAVEAFLGLGRNLTDPAVQKTLIQNFEDHNKKLLSALMTLLSKPPFPIDKLDLITDISLQLFQGREKSLYTDINKSEITIPK
;
A
#
# COMPACT_ATOMS: atom_id res chain seq x y z
N MET A 1 -12.54 11.01 -37.15
CA MET A 1 -12.94 11.43 -35.79
C MET A 1 -11.85 11.00 -34.82
N LYS A 2 -10.93 11.89 -34.41
CA LYS A 2 -9.88 11.58 -33.43
C LYS A 2 -10.43 11.82 -32.04
N ILE A 3 -10.64 10.74 -31.27
CA ILE A 3 -11.02 10.83 -29.86
C ILE A 3 -9.79 11.36 -29.12
N GLY A 4 -9.84 12.62 -28.72
CA GLY A 4 -8.78 13.23 -27.91
C GLY A 4 -8.63 12.46 -26.60
N ARG A 5 -7.43 11.95 -26.32
CA ARG A 5 -7.07 11.48 -24.98
C ARG A 5 -7.32 12.64 -24.02
N ILE A 6 -8.21 12.45 -23.05
CA ILE A 6 -8.27 13.31 -21.87
C ILE A 6 -6.94 13.12 -21.16
N LEU A 7 -6.01 14.06 -21.36
CA LEU A 7 -4.77 14.12 -20.59
C LEU A 7 -5.20 14.28 -19.13
N LYS A 8 -4.93 13.28 -18.30
CA LYS A 8 -5.03 13.38 -16.84
C LYS A 8 -4.26 14.64 -16.47
N SER A 9 -4.93 15.63 -15.88
CA SER A 9 -4.27 16.81 -15.33
C SER A 9 -3.19 16.31 -14.37
N GLU A 10 -1.91 16.45 -14.75
CA GLU A 10 -0.79 16.14 -13.87
C GLU A 10 -0.90 17.11 -12.69
N ARG A 11 -1.31 16.60 -11.53
CA ARG A 11 -1.18 17.36 -10.28
C ARG A 11 0.31 17.67 -10.12
N LYS A 12 0.70 18.93 -10.32
CA LYS A 12 2.05 19.42 -10.02
C LYS A 12 2.23 19.45 -8.50
N ILE A 13 2.56 18.30 -7.93
CA ILE A 13 2.95 18.19 -6.53
C ILE A 13 4.45 18.51 -6.48
N THR A 14 4.82 19.47 -5.64
CA THR A 14 6.23 19.72 -5.30
C THR A 14 6.48 19.14 -3.92
N LEU A 15 7.39 18.18 -3.82
CA LEU A 15 7.73 17.56 -2.54
C LEU A 15 8.69 18.45 -1.76
N THR A 16 8.33 18.76 -0.52
CA THR A 16 9.21 19.42 0.47
C THR A 16 9.46 18.48 1.65
N GLU A 17 10.47 18.76 2.46
CA GLU A 17 10.74 17.97 3.66
C GLU A 17 9.55 17.99 4.63
N GLU A 18 8.91 19.14 4.81
CA GLU A 18 7.72 19.27 5.66
C GLU A 18 6.58 18.39 5.16
N LEU A 19 6.33 18.39 3.85
CA LEU A 19 5.30 17.56 3.25
C LEU A 19 5.62 16.06 3.39
N LEU A 20 6.89 15.66 3.31
CA LEU A 20 7.30 14.28 3.55
C LEU A 20 7.15 13.86 5.02
N VAL A 21 7.41 14.76 5.98
CA VAL A 21 7.13 14.51 7.42
C VAL A 21 5.62 14.36 7.66
N GLU A 22 4.80 15.18 7.02
CA GLU A 22 3.35 15.04 7.06
C GLU A 22 2.87 13.73 6.45
N TYR A 23 3.41 13.32 5.29
CA TYR A 23 3.10 12.03 4.68
C TYR A 23 3.51 10.87 5.58
N TYR A 24 4.72 10.91 6.16
CA TYR A 24 5.20 9.88 7.07
C TYR A 24 4.25 9.71 8.26
N SER A 25 3.98 10.79 8.99
CA SER A 25 3.16 10.74 10.20
C SER A 25 1.69 10.46 9.90
N GLY A 26 1.14 11.03 8.82
CA GLY A 26 -0.23 10.81 8.38
C GLY A 26 -0.46 9.37 7.91
N ALA A 27 0.48 8.79 7.18
CA ALA A 27 0.38 7.42 6.70
C ALA A 27 0.45 6.41 7.86
N LEU A 28 1.31 6.61 8.87
CA LEU A 28 1.32 5.76 10.06
C LEU A 28 0.01 5.83 10.84
N LYS A 29 -0.51 7.04 11.10
CA LYS A 29 -1.82 7.21 11.76
C LYS A 29 -2.95 6.52 10.98
N ASN A 30 -2.94 6.63 9.65
CA ASN A 30 -3.94 5.99 8.82
C ASN A 30 -3.80 4.46 8.82
N SER A 31 -2.56 3.95 8.83
CA SER A 31 -2.27 2.52 8.97
C SER A 31 -2.84 1.96 10.28
N ASP A 32 -2.67 2.67 11.40
CA ASP A 32 -3.23 2.31 12.71
C ASP A 32 -4.78 2.31 12.69
N ALA A 33 -5.41 3.35 12.15
CA ALA A 33 -6.87 3.41 12.04
C ALA A 33 -7.44 2.26 11.17
N LEU A 34 -6.79 1.95 10.04
CA LEU A 34 -7.19 0.87 9.14
C LEU A 34 -7.10 -0.51 9.81
N ILE A 35 -6.09 -0.76 10.66
CA ILE A 35 -5.99 -2.05 11.35
C ILE A 35 -7.03 -2.17 12.47
N GLU A 36 -7.37 -1.08 13.16
CA GLU A 36 -8.47 -1.05 14.12
C GLU A 36 -9.81 -1.39 13.45
N GLU A 37 -10.12 -0.75 12.32
CA GLU A 37 -11.33 -1.03 11.53
C GLU A 37 -11.33 -2.46 10.98
N SER A 38 -10.19 -2.95 10.48
CA SER A 38 -10.03 -4.31 9.99
C SER A 38 -10.37 -5.34 11.09
N ASN A 39 -9.90 -5.12 12.31
CA ASN A 39 -10.19 -5.99 13.45
C ASN A 39 -11.69 -6.00 13.82
N LEU A 40 -12.40 -4.87 13.68
CA LEU A 40 -13.85 -4.82 13.86
C LEU A 40 -14.58 -5.64 12.80
N LEU A 41 -14.15 -5.56 11.54
CA LEU A 41 -14.71 -6.36 10.45
C LEU A 41 -14.46 -7.86 10.66
N PHE A 42 -13.27 -8.22 11.14
CA PHE A 42 -12.93 -9.60 11.47
C PHE A 42 -13.89 -10.19 12.54
N LYS A 43 -14.11 -9.45 13.64
CA LYS A 43 -15.05 -9.84 14.71
C LYS A 43 -16.48 -10.04 14.19
N ASN A 44 -16.87 -9.25 13.19
CA ASN A 44 -18.17 -9.34 12.52
C ASN A 44 -18.18 -10.30 11.31
N LYS A 45 -17.17 -11.17 11.17
CA LYS A 45 -17.05 -12.18 10.10
C LYS A 45 -17.10 -11.60 8.67
N SER A 46 -16.78 -10.32 8.53
CA SER A 46 -16.73 -9.61 7.23
C SER A 46 -15.34 -9.75 6.61
N TYR A 47 -14.93 -10.99 6.32
CA TYR A 47 -13.53 -11.33 6.02
C TYR A 47 -12.95 -10.66 4.76
N ALA A 48 -13.72 -10.53 3.68
CA ALA A 48 -13.27 -9.83 2.47
C ALA A 48 -12.89 -8.37 2.76
N ARG A 49 -13.76 -7.65 3.49
CA ARG A 49 -13.51 -6.24 3.86
C ARG A 49 -12.39 -6.12 4.89
N CYS A 50 -12.33 -7.04 5.85
CA CYS A 50 -11.21 -7.15 6.79
C CYS A 50 -9.88 -7.27 6.03
N TYR A 51 -9.80 -8.19 5.07
CA TYR A 51 -8.62 -8.41 4.24
C TYR A 51 -8.24 -7.16 3.44
N PHE A 52 -9.22 -6.50 2.81
CA PHE A 52 -8.99 -5.25 2.08
C PHE A 52 -8.40 -4.14 2.96
N LEU A 53 -8.94 -3.92 4.16
CA LEU A 53 -8.42 -2.91 5.08
C LEU A 53 -7.04 -3.29 5.63
N ALA A 54 -6.79 -4.58 5.88
CA ALA A 54 -5.46 -5.05 6.28
C ALA A 54 -4.41 -4.78 5.18
N CYS A 55 -4.73 -5.07 3.91
CA CYS A 55 -3.86 -4.71 2.78
C CYS A 55 -3.60 -3.21 2.72
N SER A 56 -4.66 -2.40 2.87
CA SER A 56 -4.55 -0.94 2.83
C SER A 56 -3.69 -0.41 3.98
N SER A 57 -3.79 -0.98 5.18
CA SER A 57 -2.93 -0.62 6.32
C SER A 57 -1.45 -0.88 6.01
N ILE A 58 -1.11 -2.03 5.42
CA ILE A 58 0.27 -2.35 5.01
C ILE A 58 0.77 -1.37 3.95
N GLU A 59 -0.06 -0.99 2.98
CA GLU A 59 0.32 0.02 1.98
C GLU A 59 0.59 1.39 2.59
N GLU A 60 -0.20 1.82 3.59
CA GLU A 60 0.04 3.08 4.28
C GLU A 60 1.32 3.04 5.09
N SER A 61 1.61 1.92 5.78
CA SER A 61 2.93 1.68 6.39
C SER A 61 4.07 1.79 5.35
N GLY A 62 3.89 1.21 4.17
CA GLY A 62 4.84 1.30 3.06
C GLY A 62 5.04 2.72 2.53
N LYS A 63 3.96 3.51 2.45
CA LYS A 63 4.02 4.93 2.08
C LYS A 63 4.80 5.74 3.11
N ALA A 64 4.65 5.43 4.40
CA ALA A 64 5.45 6.05 5.45
C ALA A 64 6.95 5.76 5.22
N VAL A 65 7.32 4.52 4.88
CA VAL A 65 8.71 4.16 4.56
C VAL A 65 9.24 4.98 3.38
N GLU A 66 8.48 5.07 2.28
CA GLU A 66 8.88 5.88 1.11
C GLU A 66 9.06 7.36 1.47
N ALA A 67 8.17 7.90 2.31
CA ALA A 67 8.25 9.30 2.75
C ALA A 67 9.50 9.53 3.61
N PHE A 68 9.78 8.62 4.54
CA PHE A 68 10.98 8.67 5.38
C PHE A 68 12.27 8.57 4.56
N LEU A 69 12.35 7.62 3.63
CA LEU A 69 13.51 7.48 2.74
C LEU A 69 13.69 8.69 1.82
N GLY A 70 12.58 9.36 1.46
CA GLY A 70 12.59 10.61 0.69
C GLY A 70 13.24 11.79 1.41
N LEU A 71 13.15 11.86 2.75
CA LEU A 71 13.77 12.93 3.55
C LEU A 71 15.30 13.00 3.39
N GLY A 72 15.94 11.89 3.04
CA GLY A 72 17.39 11.84 2.80
C GLY A 72 17.81 12.13 1.36
N ARG A 73 16.91 12.57 0.48
CA ARG A 73 17.16 12.74 -0.96
C ARG A 73 17.24 14.21 -1.36
N ASN A 74 17.85 14.47 -2.52
CA ASN A 74 17.85 15.81 -3.10
C ASN A 74 16.49 16.15 -3.72
N LEU A 75 15.60 16.76 -2.94
CA LEU A 75 14.25 17.15 -3.40
C LEU A 75 14.26 18.28 -4.43
N THR A 76 15.38 18.98 -4.65
CA THR A 76 15.47 19.97 -5.73
C THR A 76 15.59 19.33 -7.11
N ASP A 77 15.95 18.04 -7.18
CA ASP A 77 16.07 17.30 -8.43
C ASP A 77 14.67 16.84 -8.91
N PRO A 78 14.21 17.30 -10.09
CA PRO A 78 12.93 16.90 -10.65
C PRO A 78 12.78 15.38 -10.86
N ALA A 79 13.88 14.67 -11.16
CA ALA A 79 13.86 13.22 -11.34
C ALA A 79 13.57 12.51 -10.01
N VAL A 80 14.21 12.97 -8.91
CA VAL A 80 13.96 12.47 -7.56
C VAL A 80 12.50 12.69 -7.16
N GLN A 81 11.98 13.92 -7.35
CA GLN A 81 10.57 14.21 -7.03
C GLN A 81 9.62 13.30 -7.83
N LYS A 82 9.85 13.16 -9.13
CA LYS A 82 9.03 12.31 -9.98
C LYS A 82 9.02 10.85 -9.51
N THR A 83 10.19 10.30 -9.16
CA THR A 83 10.29 8.92 -8.65
C THR A 83 9.56 8.76 -7.32
N LEU A 84 9.72 9.68 -6.37
CA LEU A 84 9.01 9.62 -5.08
C LEU A 84 7.49 9.68 -5.25
N ILE A 85 7.00 10.58 -6.12
CA ILE A 85 5.57 10.67 -6.45
C ILE A 85 5.07 9.36 -7.05
N GLN A 86 5.82 8.78 -8.01
CA GLN A 86 5.49 7.49 -8.61
C GLN A 86 5.44 6.36 -7.58
N ASN A 87 6.39 6.33 -6.62
CA ASN A 87 6.39 5.33 -5.55
C ASN A 87 5.18 5.48 -4.63
N PHE A 88 4.74 6.70 -4.31
CA PHE A 88 3.52 6.91 -3.52
C PHE A 88 2.25 6.43 -4.22
N GLU A 89 2.21 6.50 -5.54
CA GLU A 89 1.08 6.05 -6.37
C GLU A 89 1.12 4.54 -6.68
N ASP A 90 2.26 3.89 -6.51
CA ASP A 90 2.44 2.46 -6.82
C ASP A 90 2.14 1.58 -5.59
N HIS A 91 1.03 0.84 -5.67
CA HIS A 91 0.61 -0.12 -4.64
C HIS A 91 1.66 -1.19 -4.33
N ASN A 92 2.29 -1.74 -5.37
CA ASN A 92 3.27 -2.81 -5.23
C ASN A 92 4.56 -2.31 -4.59
N LYS A 93 4.98 -1.08 -4.92
CA LYS A 93 6.15 -0.45 -4.30
C LYS A 93 5.93 -0.22 -2.81
N LYS A 94 4.78 0.34 -2.42
CA LYS A 94 4.46 0.53 -1.00
C LYS A 94 4.48 -0.81 -0.25
N LEU A 95 3.84 -1.84 -0.80
CA LEU A 95 3.81 -3.15 -0.15
C LEU A 95 5.22 -3.75 0.00
N LEU A 96 6.04 -3.66 -1.04
CA LEU A 96 7.43 -4.10 -1.00
C LEU A 96 8.24 -3.32 0.05
N SER A 97 8.07 -2.00 0.14
CA SER A 97 8.80 -1.17 1.11
C SER A 97 8.43 -1.49 2.56
N ALA A 98 7.15 -1.78 2.83
CA ALA A 98 6.71 -2.29 4.13
C ALA A 98 7.36 -3.65 4.46
N LEU A 99 7.35 -4.57 3.49
CA LEU A 99 7.93 -5.90 3.64
C LEU A 99 9.44 -5.85 3.90
N MET A 100 10.18 -5.09 3.10
CA MET A 100 11.64 -4.94 3.28
C MET A 100 11.99 -4.32 4.63
N THR A 101 11.14 -3.44 5.14
CA THR A 101 11.30 -2.86 6.48
C THR A 101 11.10 -3.93 7.56
N LEU A 102 10.06 -4.77 7.46
CA LEU A 102 9.85 -5.90 8.37
C LEU A 102 11.05 -6.86 8.36
N LEU A 103 11.60 -7.13 7.18
CA LEU A 103 12.74 -8.03 6.95
C LEU A 103 14.09 -7.42 7.34
N SER A 104 14.19 -6.11 7.59
CA SER A 104 15.47 -5.48 7.96
C SER A 104 15.67 -5.36 9.47
N LYS A 105 14.66 -5.70 10.28
CA LYS A 105 14.74 -5.60 11.74
C LYS A 105 15.32 -6.88 12.37
N PRO A 106 16.46 -6.82 13.08
CA PRO A 106 16.96 -7.96 13.85
C PRO A 106 16.16 -8.17 15.15
N PRO A 107 16.00 -9.42 15.63
CA PRO A 107 16.42 -10.65 14.95
C PRO A 107 15.57 -10.91 13.71
N PHE A 108 16.25 -11.26 12.61
CA PHE A 108 15.56 -11.60 11.37
C PHE A 108 14.71 -12.86 11.60
N PRO A 109 13.41 -12.85 11.29
CA PRO A 109 12.55 -14.02 11.48
C PRO A 109 12.76 -15.03 10.35
N ILE A 110 13.99 -15.58 10.24
CA ILE A 110 14.38 -16.57 9.22
C ILE A 110 13.43 -17.77 9.22
N ASP A 111 12.95 -18.15 10.42
CA ASP A 111 12.01 -19.24 10.66
C ASP A 111 10.61 -18.97 10.08
N LYS A 112 10.30 -17.71 9.77
CA LYS A 112 9.01 -17.28 9.21
C LYS A 112 9.13 -16.75 7.78
N LEU A 113 10.29 -16.88 7.15
CA LEU A 113 10.53 -16.32 5.82
C LEU A 113 9.52 -16.83 4.80
N ASP A 114 9.31 -18.15 4.74
CA ASP A 114 8.34 -18.77 3.82
C ASP A 114 6.92 -18.23 4.06
N LEU A 115 6.50 -18.16 5.32
CA LEU A 115 5.20 -17.60 5.70
C LEU A 115 5.06 -16.14 5.27
N ILE A 116 6.08 -15.33 5.52
CA ILE A 116 6.10 -13.91 5.15
C ILE A 116 6.03 -13.75 3.63
N THR A 117 6.77 -14.56 2.88
CA THR A 117 6.77 -14.56 1.41
C THR A 117 5.40 -14.97 0.86
N ASP A 118 4.81 -16.05 1.39
CA ASP A 118 3.49 -16.53 0.97
C ASP A 118 2.39 -15.49 1.25
N ILE A 119 2.38 -14.91 2.46
CA ILE A 119 1.44 -13.84 2.81
C ILE A 119 1.64 -12.66 1.86
N SER A 120 2.89 -12.26 1.59
CA SER A 120 3.18 -11.14 0.70
C SER A 120 2.65 -11.38 -0.71
N LEU A 121 2.86 -12.58 -1.27
CA LEU A 121 2.33 -12.95 -2.58
C LEU A 121 0.80 -12.88 -2.62
N GLN A 122 0.13 -13.35 -1.57
CA GLN A 122 -1.32 -13.23 -1.44
C GLN A 122 -1.76 -11.77 -1.38
N LEU A 123 -1.06 -10.91 -0.64
CA LEU A 123 -1.37 -9.49 -0.57
C LEU A 123 -1.26 -8.79 -1.93
N PHE A 124 -0.21 -9.09 -2.70
CA PHE A 124 -0.02 -8.56 -4.06
C PHE A 124 -1.19 -8.90 -5.01
N GLN A 125 -1.81 -10.08 -4.83
CA GLN A 125 -2.84 -10.58 -5.76
C GLN A 125 -4.27 -10.40 -5.25
N GLY A 126 -4.46 -10.42 -3.93
CA GLY A 126 -5.77 -10.56 -3.29
C GLY A 126 -6.48 -9.24 -3.05
N ARG A 127 -5.77 -8.10 -3.05
CA ARG A 127 -6.35 -6.79 -2.71
C ARG A 127 -7.57 -6.47 -3.56
N GLU A 128 -7.41 -6.44 -4.88
CA GLU A 128 -8.53 -6.12 -5.78
C GLU A 128 -9.60 -7.21 -5.78
N LYS A 129 -9.18 -8.48 -5.71
CA LYS A 129 -10.12 -9.61 -5.65
C LYS A 129 -11.05 -9.53 -4.44
N SER A 130 -10.57 -9.03 -3.30
CA SER A 130 -11.38 -8.87 -2.09
C SER A 130 -12.50 -7.83 -2.21
N LEU A 131 -12.45 -6.94 -3.21
CA LEU A 131 -13.47 -5.91 -3.44
C LEU A 131 -14.66 -6.40 -4.25
N TYR A 132 -14.49 -7.50 -4.98
CA TYR A 132 -15.48 -7.98 -5.92
C TYR A 132 -15.99 -9.34 -5.49
N THR A 133 -17.23 -9.63 -5.86
CA THR A 133 -17.78 -10.98 -5.84
C THR A 133 -17.75 -11.52 -7.25
N ASP A 134 -17.27 -12.74 -7.42
CA ASP A 134 -17.28 -13.47 -8.67
C ASP A 134 -18.70 -13.90 -9.05
N ILE A 135 -19.00 -13.90 -10.35
CA ILE A 135 -20.23 -14.47 -10.90
C ILE A 135 -19.93 -15.92 -11.24
N ASN A 136 -20.14 -16.83 -10.28
CA ASN A 136 -20.14 -18.25 -10.57
C ASN A 136 -21.57 -18.69 -10.94
N LYS A 137 -21.73 -19.60 -11.91
CA LYS A 137 -23.04 -20.03 -12.49
C LYS A 137 -24.04 -20.62 -11.47
N SER A 138 -23.66 -20.75 -10.20
CA SER A 138 -24.44 -21.41 -9.16
C SER A 138 -24.41 -20.68 -7.81
N GLU A 139 -23.37 -19.90 -7.50
CA GLU A 139 -23.21 -19.20 -6.22
C GLU A 139 -22.36 -17.93 -6.36
N ILE A 140 -22.68 -16.90 -5.58
CA ILE A 140 -21.88 -15.67 -5.46
C ILE A 140 -20.72 -15.96 -4.51
N THR A 141 -19.48 -15.93 -5.01
CA THR A 141 -18.26 -16.25 -4.22
C THR A 141 -17.22 -15.13 -4.34
N ILE A 142 -16.23 -15.06 -3.46
CA ILE A 142 -15.11 -14.12 -3.62
C ILE A 142 -14.14 -14.70 -4.68
N PRO A 143 -13.63 -13.91 -5.65
CA PRO A 143 -12.69 -14.37 -6.66
C PRO A 143 -11.44 -14.98 -6.01
N LYS A 144 -11.07 -16.19 -6.44
CA LYS A 144 -9.83 -16.89 -6.02
C LYS A 144 -8.61 -16.23 -6.63
#